data_AF-A0A5C3LYZ0-F1
#
_entry.id   AF-A0A5C3LYZ0-F1
#
_cell.length_a   1.000
_cell.length_b   1.000
_cell.length_c   1.000
_cell.angle_alpha   90.00
_cell.angle_beta   90.00
_cell.angle_gamma   90.00
#
_symmetry.space_group_name_H-M   'P 1'
#
loop_
_entity.id
_entity.type
_entity.pdbx_description
1 polymer ?
#
loop_
_entity_poly.entity_id
_entity_poly.type
_entity_poly.pdbx_seq_one_letter_code
_entity_poly.pdbx_strand_id
1 'polypeptide(L)'
;MGCEGFEDGHHIFVKCPQFGKLREEAGEEITMNIKKLGSERGVDERDISTLLEKVKFFFEDSQEFWPLGDSQYFLVHVTKLEKWIRRELFETTLLYQRFIHAIATQIHTTSIRLASRIFGEVQRIATRSWERDYRGPYEIERRD
;
A
#
# COMPACT_ATOMS: atom_id res chain seq x y z
N MET A 1 -1.82 20.67 -1.72
CA MET A 1 -2.56 20.66 -3.00
C MET A 1 -3.45 19.44 -2.98
N GLY A 2 -4.78 19.64 -2.97
CA GLY A 2 -5.76 18.55 -3.02
C GLY A 2 -5.94 18.10 -4.47
N CYS A 3 -6.25 16.83 -4.69
CA CYS A 3 -6.56 16.36 -6.03
C CYS A 3 -7.99 16.78 -6.40
N GLU A 4 -8.16 17.44 -7.55
CA GLU A 4 -9.46 17.91 -8.03
C GLU A 4 -10.27 16.81 -8.75
N GLY A 5 -9.65 15.67 -9.06
CA GLY A 5 -10.28 14.56 -9.77
C GLY A 5 -9.99 13.22 -9.10
N PHE A 6 -11.00 12.61 -8.49
CA PHE A 6 -11.05 11.17 -8.29
C PHE A 6 -11.38 10.51 -9.65
N GLU A 7 -10.53 10.69 -10.66
CA GLU A 7 -10.83 10.33 -12.06
C GLU A 7 -11.07 8.83 -12.24
N ASP A 8 -10.28 7.99 -11.56
CA ASP A 8 -10.46 6.54 -11.52
C ASP A 8 -9.80 5.92 -10.27
N GLY A 9 -10.09 4.65 -9.99
CA GLY A 9 -9.54 3.95 -8.83
C GLY A 9 -8.00 3.91 -8.82
N HIS A 10 -7.36 3.83 -9.99
CA HIS A 10 -5.91 3.82 -10.09
C HIS A 10 -5.31 5.15 -9.60
N HIS A 11 -5.91 6.28 -9.97
CA HIS A 11 -5.54 7.57 -9.42
C HIS A 11 -5.61 7.57 -7.89
N ILE A 12 -6.74 7.14 -7.32
CA ILE A 12 -6.98 7.16 -5.86
C ILE A 12 -5.94 6.33 -5.10
N PHE A 13 -5.75 5.08 -5.51
CA PHE A 13 -4.97 4.13 -4.74
C PHE A 13 -3.46 4.22 -4.99
N VAL A 14 -3.02 4.92 -6.05
CA VAL A 14 -1.62 4.84 -6.51
C VAL A 14 -0.98 6.21 -6.70
N LYS A 15 -1.66 7.11 -7.42
CA LYS A 15 -1.06 8.37 -7.88
C LYS A 15 -1.41 9.56 -7.00
N CYS A 16 -2.60 9.56 -6.40
CA CYS A 16 -3.16 10.71 -5.70
C CYS A 16 -2.18 11.19 -4.61
N PRO A 17 -1.64 12.42 -4.72
CA PRO A 17 -0.66 12.93 -3.76
C PRO A 17 -1.22 13.04 -2.34
N GLN A 18 -2.54 13.25 -2.23
CA GLN A 18 -3.24 13.36 -0.95
C GLN A 18 -3.11 12.09 -0.09
N PHE A 19 -3.03 10.93 -0.74
CA PHE A 19 -2.86 9.64 -0.07
C PHE A 19 -1.41 9.14 -0.09
N GLY A 20 -0.46 9.95 -0.57
CA GLY A 20 0.96 9.59 -0.64
C GLY A 20 1.52 9.18 0.72
N LYS A 21 1.23 9.97 1.77
CA LYS A 21 1.65 9.65 3.13
C LYS A 21 1.13 8.30 3.63
N LEU A 22 -0.12 7.94 3.29
CA LEU A 22 -0.68 6.64 3.70
C LEU A 22 0.08 5.48 3.02
N ARG A 23 0.51 5.67 1.78
CA ARG A 23 1.28 4.67 1.02
C ARG A 23 2.70 4.53 1.54
N GLU A 24 3.35 5.64 1.87
CA GLU A 24 4.65 5.69 2.54
C GLU A 24 4.61 4.95 3.89
N GLU A 25 3.67 5.31 4.76
CA GLU A 25 3.46 4.66 6.07
C GLU A 25 3.24 3.14 5.92
N ALA A 26 2.47 2.71 4.92
CA ALA A 26 2.26 1.30 4.65
C ALA A 26 3.54 0.60 4.16
N GLY A 27 4.36 1.28 3.34
CA GLY A 27 5.66 0.81 2.87
C GLY A 27 6.66 0.63 4.02
N GLU A 28 6.64 1.54 4.99
CA GLU A 28 7.43 1.43 6.23
C GLU A 28 6.93 0.26 7.11
N GLU A 29 5.61 0.15 7.32
CA GLU A 29 4.99 -0.91 8.11
C GLU A 29 5.39 -2.29 7.58
N ILE A 30 5.26 -2.51 6.27
CA ILE A 30 5.58 -3.80 5.68
C ILE A 30 7.07 -4.11 5.73
N THR A 31 7.93 -3.11 5.53
CA THR A 31 9.38 -3.27 5.63
C THR A 31 9.76 -3.72 7.04
N MET A 32 9.21 -3.07 8.07
CA MET A 32 9.43 -3.44 9.46
C MET A 32 8.92 -4.86 9.77
N ASN A 33 7.74 -5.23 9.26
CA ASN A 33 7.17 -6.56 9.48
C ASN A 33 8.01 -7.67 8.82
N ILE A 34 8.55 -7.42 7.63
CA ILE A 34 9.42 -8.39 6.95
C ILE A 34 10.75 -8.55 7.69
N LYS A 35 11.36 -7.44 8.16
CA LYS A 35 12.57 -7.50 8.99
C LYS A 35 12.35 -8.35 10.25
N LYS A 36 11.25 -8.10 10.95
CA LYS A 36 10.85 -8.87 12.13
C LYS A 36 10.67 -10.35 11.80
N LEU A 37 9.97 -10.66 10.72
CA LEU A 37 9.76 -12.04 10.25
C LEU A 37 11.07 -12.74 9.88
N GLY A 38 12.01 -12.02 9.27
CA GLY A 38 13.36 -12.51 8.98
C GLY A 38 14.11 -12.87 10.25
N SER A 39 14.17 -11.94 11.20
CA SER A 39 14.80 -12.13 12.51
C SER A 39 14.22 -13.33 13.27
N GLU A 40 12.90 -13.46 13.34
CA GLU A 40 12.21 -14.60 13.99
C GLU A 40 12.51 -15.95 13.34
N ARG A 41 12.97 -15.96 12.08
CA ARG A 41 13.25 -17.17 11.30
C ARG A 41 14.73 -17.37 11.00
N GLY A 42 15.61 -16.59 11.65
CA GLY A 42 17.06 -16.70 11.48
C GLY A 42 17.57 -16.24 10.11
N VAL A 43 16.81 -15.42 9.38
CA VAL A 43 17.21 -14.83 8.09
C VAL A 43 17.77 -13.43 8.36
N ASP A 44 19.04 -13.20 8.00
CA ASP A 44 19.71 -11.91 8.16
C ASP A 44 19.14 -10.87 7.18
N GLU A 45 18.99 -9.62 7.62
CA GLU A 45 18.51 -8.53 6.76
C GLU A 45 19.37 -8.36 5.50
N ARG A 46 20.68 -8.63 5.59
CA ARG A 46 21.62 -8.54 4.46
C ARG A 46 21.25 -9.54 3.35
N ASP A 47 20.76 -10.72 3.73
CA ASP A 47 20.38 -11.78 2.81
C ASP A 47 19.08 -11.51 2.05
N ILE A 48 18.26 -10.59 2.57
CA ILE A 48 17.00 -10.15 1.96
C ILE A 48 17.01 -8.64 1.64
N SER A 49 18.18 -8.02 1.56
CA SER A 49 18.34 -6.58 1.32
C SER A 49 17.63 -6.11 0.04
N THR A 50 17.78 -6.85 -1.06
CA THR A 50 17.09 -6.56 -2.32
C THR A 50 15.56 -6.63 -2.19
N LEU A 51 15.02 -7.52 -1.37
CA LEU A 51 13.59 -7.55 -1.08
C LEU A 51 13.17 -6.31 -0.30
N LEU A 52 13.91 -5.95 0.74
CA LEU A 52 13.63 -4.78 1.59
C LEU A 52 13.71 -3.46 0.82
N GLU A 53 14.64 -3.33 -0.12
CA GLU A 53 14.73 -2.18 -1.00
C GLU A 53 13.52 -2.04 -1.92
N LYS A 54 12.93 -3.15 -2.35
CA LYS A 54 11.81 -3.16 -3.29
C LYS A 54 10.46 -3.06 -2.60
N VAL A 55 10.29 -3.66 -1.43
CA VAL A 55 8.99 -3.77 -0.76
C VAL A 55 8.43 -2.40 -0.36
N LYS A 56 9.30 -1.44 0.02
CA LYS A 56 8.87 -0.06 0.33
C LYS A 56 8.16 0.63 -0.83
N PHE A 57 8.45 0.23 -2.07
CA PHE A 57 7.86 0.80 -3.28
C PHE A 57 6.63 0.03 -3.77
N PHE A 58 6.16 -1.01 -3.06
CA PHE A 58 5.00 -1.79 -3.52
C PHE A 58 3.72 -0.98 -3.58
N PHE A 59 3.65 0.11 -2.82
CA PHE A 59 2.49 1.00 -2.77
C PHE A 59 2.77 2.34 -3.46
N GLU A 60 3.85 2.46 -4.22
CA GLU A 60 4.20 3.68 -4.96
C GLU A 60 4.18 3.43 -6.46
N ASP A 61 3.91 4.50 -7.23
CA ASP A 61 4.02 4.46 -8.68
C ASP A 61 5.52 4.47 -9.06
N SER A 62 6.06 3.29 -9.35
CA SER A 62 7.42 3.14 -9.84
C SER A 62 7.43 2.20 -11.02
N GLN A 63 7.74 2.71 -12.21
CA GLN A 63 7.89 1.91 -13.43
C GLN A 63 8.99 0.84 -13.29
N GLU A 64 9.97 1.06 -12.42
CA GLU A 64 11.06 0.13 -12.15
C GLU A 64 10.60 -1.11 -11.36
N PHE A 65 9.62 -0.93 -10.47
CA PHE A 65 9.09 -2.01 -9.62
C PHE A 65 7.74 -2.55 -10.10
N TRP A 66 7.02 -1.76 -10.90
CA TRP A 66 5.76 -2.07 -11.55
C TRP A 66 5.91 -2.03 -13.08
N PRO A 67 6.41 -3.10 -13.73
CA PRO A 67 6.65 -3.12 -15.18
C PRO A 67 5.37 -3.18 -16.04
N LEU A 68 4.18 -2.98 -15.47
CA LEU A 68 2.91 -3.15 -16.17
C LEU A 68 2.00 -1.91 -16.19
N GLY A 69 2.42 -0.77 -15.63
CA GLY A 69 1.60 0.47 -15.69
C GLY A 69 0.25 0.39 -14.96
N ASP A 70 -0.04 -0.75 -14.33
CA ASP A 70 -1.22 -1.02 -13.52
C ASP A 70 -0.77 -1.53 -12.15
N SER A 71 -1.24 -0.87 -11.11
CA SER A 71 -0.98 -1.14 -9.70
C SER A 71 -1.69 -2.41 -9.23
N GLN A 72 -1.20 -3.59 -9.61
CA GLN A 72 -1.88 -4.86 -9.32
C GLN A 72 -2.05 -5.19 -7.82
N TYR A 73 -1.54 -4.35 -6.94
CA TYR A 73 -1.86 -4.31 -5.52
C TYR A 73 -3.37 -4.18 -5.24
N PHE A 74 -4.11 -3.31 -5.97
CA PHE A 74 -5.56 -3.20 -5.76
C PHE A 74 -6.32 -4.42 -6.31
N LEU A 75 -5.67 -5.17 -7.22
CA LEU A 75 -6.15 -6.44 -7.77
C LEU A 75 -5.70 -7.66 -6.98
N VAL A 76 -5.06 -7.49 -5.82
CA VAL A 76 -4.68 -8.60 -4.92
C VAL A 76 -3.63 -9.55 -5.54
N HIS A 77 -2.90 -9.11 -6.56
CA HIS A 77 -1.83 -9.94 -7.12
C HIS A 77 -0.59 -9.93 -6.21
N VAL A 78 -0.12 -11.14 -5.87
CA VAL A 78 1.11 -11.33 -5.09
C VAL A 78 2.30 -11.35 -6.05
N THR A 79 3.25 -10.44 -5.84
CA THR A 79 4.50 -10.39 -6.60
C THR A 79 5.27 -11.70 -6.45
N LYS A 80 5.88 -12.20 -7.53
CA LYS A 80 6.80 -13.35 -7.47
C LYS A 80 8.02 -12.97 -6.63
N LEU A 81 8.07 -13.44 -5.38
CA LEU A 81 9.12 -13.11 -4.39
C LEU A 81 10.36 -14.00 -4.54
N GLU A 82 10.22 -15.14 -5.22
CA GLU A 82 11.24 -16.19 -5.32
C GLU A 82 12.53 -15.67 -5.97
N LYS A 83 12.42 -14.66 -6.84
CA LYS A 83 13.56 -14.00 -7.49
C LYS A 83 14.39 -13.12 -6.55
N TRP A 84 13.87 -12.77 -5.37
CA TRP A 84 14.53 -11.89 -4.40
C TRP A 84 14.97 -12.61 -3.13
N ILE A 85 14.60 -13.88 -2.96
CA ILE A 85 14.92 -14.66 -1.77
C ILE A 85 15.55 -15.97 -2.22
N ARG A 86 16.84 -16.10 -1.91
CA ARG A 86 17.65 -17.28 -2.20
C ARG A 86 17.13 -18.50 -1.45
N ARG A 87 16.94 -19.61 -2.15
CA ARG A 87 16.45 -20.87 -1.56
C ARG A 87 17.44 -21.43 -0.55
N GLU A 88 18.73 -21.19 -0.77
CA GLU A 88 19.87 -21.71 -0.01
C GLU A 88 19.92 -21.17 1.42
N LEU A 89 19.18 -20.10 1.73
CA LEU A 89 19.03 -19.55 3.08
C LEU A 89 18.21 -20.46 4.02
N PHE A 90 17.61 -21.53 3.49
CA PHE A 90 16.70 -22.39 4.23
C PHE A 90 17.16 -23.85 4.17
N GLU A 91 17.07 -24.55 5.30
CA GLU A 91 17.44 -25.96 5.39
C GLU A 91 16.56 -26.84 4.50
N THR A 92 15.27 -26.52 4.41
CA THR A 92 14.27 -27.32 3.69
C THR A 92 13.40 -26.48 2.78
N THR A 93 12.83 -27.13 1.76
CA THR A 93 11.95 -26.47 0.79
C THR A 93 10.67 -26.00 1.47
N LEU A 94 10.22 -26.75 2.49
CA LEU A 94 9.08 -26.37 3.31
C LEU A 94 9.33 -25.06 4.08
N LEU A 95 10.51 -24.89 4.69
CA LEU A 95 10.84 -23.66 5.41
C LEU A 95 10.92 -22.46 4.46
N TYR A 96 11.53 -22.64 3.29
CA TYR A 96 11.55 -21.63 2.22
C TYR A 96 10.15 -21.21 1.79
N GLN A 97 9.29 -22.17 1.43
CA GLN A 97 7.91 -21.88 1.00
C GLN A 97 7.09 -21.20 2.11
N ARG A 98 7.25 -21.62 3.36
CA ARG A 98 6.62 -20.97 4.51
C ARG A 98 7.08 -19.53 4.69
N PHE A 99 8.33 -19.21 4.35
CA PHE A 99 8.86 -17.84 4.42
C PHE A 99 8.30 -16.96 3.32
N ILE A 100 8.35 -17.44 2.07
CA ILE A 100 7.74 -16.77 0.92
C ILE A 100 6.25 -16.49 1.19
N HIS A 101 5.51 -17.50 1.64
CA HIS A 101 4.10 -17.36 1.95
C HIS A 101 3.83 -16.36 3.08
N ALA A 102 4.65 -16.37 4.13
CA ALA A 102 4.49 -15.42 5.22
C ALA A 102 4.71 -13.97 4.76
N ILE A 103 5.70 -13.71 3.91
CA ILE A 103 5.93 -12.39 3.32
C ILE A 103 4.77 -11.99 2.41
N ALA A 104 4.33 -12.91 1.53
CA ALA A 104 3.17 -12.68 0.67
C ALA A 104 1.92 -12.29 1.47
N THR A 105 1.67 -12.98 2.58
CA THR A 105 0.56 -12.67 3.49
C THR A 105 0.71 -11.30 4.14
N GLN A 106 1.93 -10.88 4.52
CA GLN A 106 2.17 -9.52 5.02
C GLN A 106 1.86 -8.47 3.95
N ILE A 107 2.37 -8.66 2.73
CA ILE A 107 2.06 -7.78 1.60
C ILE A 107 0.57 -7.66 1.41
N HIS A 108 -0.12 -8.79 1.27
CA HIS A 108 -1.55 -8.82 1.05
C HIS A 108 -2.36 -8.17 2.19
N THR A 109 -2.00 -8.41 3.45
CA THR A 109 -2.72 -7.85 4.61
C THR A 109 -2.53 -6.34 4.70
N THR A 110 -1.29 -5.85 4.57
CA THR A 110 -1.01 -4.41 4.48
C THR A 110 -1.75 -3.81 3.28
N SER A 111 -1.95 -4.60 2.22
CA SER A 111 -2.70 -4.17 1.05
C SER A 111 -4.17 -3.86 1.32
N ILE A 112 -4.87 -4.82 1.92
CA ILE A 112 -6.27 -4.62 2.26
C ILE A 112 -6.43 -3.42 3.21
N ARG A 113 -5.54 -3.29 4.21
CA ARG A 113 -5.60 -2.21 5.20
C ARG A 113 -5.44 -0.83 4.57
N LEU A 114 -4.43 -0.64 3.73
CA LEU A 114 -4.18 0.65 3.09
C LEU A 114 -5.30 1.00 2.10
N ALA A 115 -5.79 0.05 1.30
CA ALA A 115 -6.96 0.28 0.43
C ALA A 115 -8.19 0.70 1.25
N SER A 116 -8.45 0.03 2.38
CA SER A 116 -9.56 0.36 3.29
C SER A 116 -9.41 1.76 3.91
N ARG A 117 -8.20 2.13 4.33
CA ARG A 117 -7.89 3.47 4.86
C ARG A 117 -8.11 4.55 3.82
N ILE A 118 -7.58 4.37 2.61
CA ILE A 118 -7.74 5.32 1.51
C ILE A 118 -9.22 5.51 1.19
N PHE A 119 -9.96 4.41 1.02
CA PHE A 119 -11.38 4.47 0.70
C PHE A 119 -12.20 5.15 1.81
N GLY A 120 -11.89 4.87 3.08
CA GLY A 120 -12.51 5.56 4.21
C GLY A 120 -12.25 7.07 4.20
N GLU A 121 -11.07 7.52 3.75
CA GLU A 121 -10.81 8.96 3.56
C GLU A 121 -11.54 9.55 2.35
N VAL A 122 -11.63 8.82 1.23
CA VAL A 122 -12.45 9.25 0.09
C VAL A 122 -13.89 9.49 0.53
N GLN A 123 -14.48 8.56 1.28
CA GLN A 123 -15.84 8.70 1.80
C GLN A 123 -15.99 9.93 2.71
N ARG A 124 -15.04 10.16 3.62
CA ARG A 124 -15.08 11.35 4.50
C ARG A 124 -14.99 12.66 3.74
N ILE A 125 -14.17 12.73 2.69
CA ILE A 125 -14.04 13.91 1.84
C ILE A 125 -15.31 14.14 1.05
N ALA A 126 -15.85 13.08 0.44
CA ALA A 126 -17.11 13.15 -0.28
C ALA A 126 -18.21 13.71 0.64
N THR A 127 -18.46 13.11 1.81
CA THR A 127 -19.50 13.57 2.75
C THR A 127 -19.33 15.04 3.12
N ARG A 128 -18.11 15.52 3.39
CA ARG A 128 -17.85 16.94 3.69
C ARG A 128 -18.12 17.87 2.51
N SER A 129 -17.85 17.41 1.27
CA SER A 129 -18.21 18.16 0.06
C SER A 129 -19.73 18.25 -0.06
N TRP A 130 -20.44 17.13 0.09
CA TRP A 130 -21.90 17.09 0.07
C TRP A 130 -22.52 18.02 1.12
N GLU A 131 -22.01 18.03 2.36
CA GLU A 131 -22.47 18.95 3.42
C GLU A 131 -22.21 20.44 3.09
N ARG A 132 -21.09 20.75 2.42
CA ARG A 132 -20.74 22.10 2.00
C ARG A 132 -21.63 22.58 0.85
N ASP A 133 -21.88 21.71 -0.12
CA ASP A 133 -22.73 22.01 -1.27
C ASP A 133 -24.21 22.15 -0.87
N TYR A 134 -24.66 21.40 0.15
CA TYR A 134 -26.00 21.57 0.74
C TYR A 134 -26.17 22.83 1.61
N ARG A 135 -25.07 23.40 2.13
CA ARG A 135 -25.07 24.67 2.89
C ARG A 135 -24.78 25.91 2.02
N GLY A 136 -25.09 25.87 0.72
CA GLY A 136 -25.12 27.04 -0.16
C GLY A 136 -26.36 27.95 0.07
N PRO A 137 -26.38 29.16 -0.50
CA PRO A 137 -26.32 30.49 0.16
C PRO A 137 -27.62 31.01 0.82
N TYR A 138 -28.52 30.16 1.31
CA TYR A 138 -29.81 30.60 1.88
C TYR A 138 -29.81 30.88 3.40
N GLU A 139 -28.67 31.26 3.99
CA GLU A 139 -28.60 31.68 5.41
C GLU A 139 -28.26 33.17 5.61
N ILE A 140 -28.49 34.02 4.59
CA ILE A 140 -28.48 35.48 4.74
C ILE A 140 -29.86 36.00 4.37
N GLU A 141 -30.76 36.08 5.35
CA GLU A 141 -31.88 37.05 5.43
C GLU A 141 -32.84 36.61 6.54
N ARG A 142 -32.48 36.85 7.81
CA ARG A 142 -33.44 37.15 8.89
C ARG A 142 -32.74 37.97 9.98
N ARG A 143 -32.60 39.27 9.73
CA ARG A 143 -32.54 40.29 10.77
C ARG A 143 -33.35 41.47 10.27
N ASP A 144 -34.64 41.43 10.59
CA ASP A 144 -35.47 42.60 10.83
C ASP A 144 -35.80 42.61 12.33
#